data_AF-A0A3D2CK75-F1
#
_entry.id   AF-A0A3D2CK75-F1
#
_cell.length_a   1.000
_cell.length_b   1.000
_cell.length_c   1.000
_cell.angle_alpha   90.00
_cell.angle_beta   90.00
_cell.angle_gamma   90.00
#
_symmetry.space_group_name_H-M   'P 1'
#
loop_
_entity.id
_entity.type
_entity.pdbx_description
1 polymer ?
#
loop_
_entity_poly.entity_id
_entity_poly.type
_entity_poly.pdbx_seq_one_letter_code
_entity_poly.pdbx_strand_id
1 'polypeptide(L)'
;MEKISSPEQMNDYIRVSNPSVWMILAAVIVLLAGVCVWGMFGCLDTSFQTGGVCRDGCLTVYVKEADFAKIKGKAILSVDGSELSLSDLPGSPVRLDDSADPYLLHLIGASAGDWVYVLTVDAKDMKSGTFSVSVITERVKPLDFVLN
;
A
#
# COMPACT_ATOMS: atom_id res chain seq x y z
N MET A 1 10.29 -49.44 61.59
CA MET A 1 9.27 -49.13 60.56
C MET A 1 9.69 -47.84 59.90
N GLU A 2 10.20 -47.99 58.68
CA GLU A 2 10.90 -46.95 57.93
C GLU A 2 9.97 -45.83 57.47
N LYS A 3 10.51 -44.61 57.58
CA LYS A 3 9.95 -43.36 57.09
C LYS A 3 10.03 -43.38 55.57
N ILE A 4 8.96 -43.81 54.90
CA ILE A 4 8.81 -43.66 53.45
C ILE A 4 8.29 -42.24 53.17
N SER A 5 9.14 -41.26 53.45
CA SER A 5 9.01 -39.92 52.89
C SER A 5 9.95 -39.87 51.70
N SER A 6 9.44 -40.12 50.50
CA SER A 6 10.13 -39.64 49.31
C SER A 6 9.15 -39.30 48.20
N PRO A 7 8.51 -38.12 48.30
CA PRO A 7 7.77 -37.50 47.21
C PRO A 7 8.75 -36.92 46.17
N GLU A 8 9.70 -37.72 45.68
CA GLU A 8 10.84 -37.22 44.89
C GLU A 8 10.65 -37.34 43.37
N GLN A 9 9.53 -37.91 42.91
CA GLN A 9 9.21 -37.97 41.47
C GLN A 9 7.98 -37.17 41.04
N MET A 10 7.49 -36.27 41.90
CA MET A 10 6.53 -35.25 41.47
C MET A 10 7.22 -33.96 40.98
N ASN A 11 8.56 -33.94 40.94
CA ASN A 11 9.35 -32.81 40.47
C ASN A 11 9.88 -32.99 39.03
N ASP A 12 9.76 -34.19 38.45
CA ASP A 12 10.30 -34.45 37.10
C ASP A 12 9.42 -33.87 35.97
N TYR A 13 8.20 -33.41 36.27
CA TYR A 13 7.38 -32.72 35.25
C TYR A 13 7.87 -31.30 34.93
N ILE A 14 8.70 -30.70 35.80
CA ILE A 14 9.37 -29.41 35.55
C ILE A 14 10.76 -29.61 34.91
N ARG A 15 11.24 -30.86 34.80
CA ARG A 15 12.50 -31.20 34.11
C ARG A 15 12.30 -31.59 32.63
N VAL A 16 11.08 -31.50 32.11
CA VAL A 16 10.75 -31.77 30.68
C VAL A 16 10.25 -30.51 29.97
N SER A 17 10.62 -29.34 30.47
CA SER A 17 10.49 -28.09 29.73
C SER A 17 11.90 -27.56 29.48
N ASN A 18 12.52 -28.08 28.41
CA ASN A 18 13.80 -27.56 27.93
C ASN A 18 13.62 -26.03 27.75
N PRO A 19 14.38 -25.16 28.45
CA PRO A 19 14.17 -23.71 28.40
C PRO A 19 14.12 -23.16 26.98
N SER A 20 14.86 -23.80 26.08
CA SER A 20 14.85 -23.55 24.63
C SER A 20 13.46 -23.72 23.99
N VAL A 21 12.65 -24.70 24.40
CA VAL A 21 11.29 -24.93 23.87
C VAL A 21 10.36 -23.80 24.28
N TRP A 22 10.44 -23.33 25.53
CA TRP A 22 9.66 -22.17 25.99
C TRP A 22 10.08 -20.89 25.28
N MET A 23 11.36 -20.70 25.02
CA MET A 23 11.87 -19.57 24.23
C MET A 23 11.35 -19.61 22.78
N ILE A 24 11.35 -20.79 22.15
CA ILE A 24 10.78 -20.98 20.80
C ILE A 24 9.27 -20.72 20.81
N LEU A 25 8.54 -21.27 21.79
CA LEU A 25 7.10 -21.06 21.92
C LEU A 25 6.77 -19.57 22.10
N ALA A 26 7.51 -18.87 22.97
CA ALA A 26 7.36 -17.44 23.16
C ALA A 26 7.66 -16.65 21.87
N ALA A 27 8.72 -17.01 21.14
CA ALA A 27 9.03 -16.39 19.86
C ALA A 27 7.92 -16.60 18.83
N VAL A 28 7.33 -17.79 18.76
CA VAL A 28 6.19 -18.09 17.88
C VAL A 28 4.97 -17.28 18.29
N ILE A 29 4.64 -17.20 19.59
CA ILE A 29 3.51 -16.38 20.08
C ILE A 29 3.69 -14.90 19.74
N VAL A 30 4.90 -14.35 19.94
CA VAL A 30 5.21 -12.95 19.61
C VAL A 30 5.11 -12.72 18.11
N LEU A 31 5.61 -13.64 17.28
CA LEU A 31 5.50 -13.55 15.82
C LEU A 31 4.04 -13.60 15.38
N LEU A 32 3.25 -14.54 15.91
CA LEU A 32 1.82 -14.65 15.62
C LEU A 32 1.06 -13.39 16.03
N ALA A 33 1.33 -12.86 17.24
CA ALA A 33 0.71 -11.61 17.69
C ALA A 33 1.08 -10.45 16.75
N GLY A 34 2.34 -10.35 16.32
CA GLY A 34 2.79 -9.35 15.35
C GLY A 34 2.06 -9.46 14.00
N VAL A 35 1.95 -10.67 13.46
CA VAL A 35 1.22 -10.93 12.20
C VAL A 35 -0.28 -10.67 12.36
N CYS A 36 -0.89 -10.98 13.50
CA CYS A 36 -2.30 -10.69 13.76
C CYS A 36 -2.57 -9.18 13.83
N VAL A 37 -1.75 -8.44 14.58
CA VAL A 37 -1.86 -6.97 14.69
C VAL A 37 -1.63 -6.32 13.33
N TRP A 38 -0.57 -6.72 12.62
CA TRP A 38 -0.30 -6.22 11.28
C TRP A 38 -1.37 -6.64 10.26
N GLY A 39 -1.93 -7.84 10.36
CA GLY A 39 -3.00 -8.31 9.48
C GLY A 39 -4.29 -7.50 9.64
N MET A 40 -4.62 -7.09 10.87
CA MET A 40 -5.85 -6.37 11.19
C MET A 40 -5.74 -4.85 11.02
N PHE A 41 -4.58 -4.26 11.34
CA PHE A 41 -4.32 -2.82 11.29
C PHE A 41 -3.44 -2.37 10.11
N GLY A 42 -2.75 -3.31 9.47
CA GLY A 42 -1.93 -3.02 8.30
C GLY A 42 -2.78 -2.76 7.07
N CYS A 43 -2.12 -2.19 6.07
CA CYS A 43 -2.71 -1.78 4.82
C CYS A 43 -1.74 -2.15 3.71
N LEU A 44 -2.23 -2.81 2.66
CA LEU A 44 -1.48 -3.10 1.46
C LEU A 44 -2.11 -2.29 0.33
N ASP A 45 -1.38 -1.26 -0.10
CA ASP A 45 -1.80 -0.36 -1.16
C ASP A 45 -1.21 -0.86 -2.48
N THR A 46 -2.08 -1.22 -3.43
CA THR A 46 -1.68 -1.48 -4.81
C THR A 46 -1.73 -0.17 -5.58
N SER A 47 -0.56 0.32 -5.97
CA SER A 47 -0.43 1.58 -6.69
C SER A 47 0.50 1.48 -7.88
N PHE A 48 0.32 2.38 -8.84
CA PHE A 48 1.25 2.60 -9.93
C PHE A 48 1.69 4.07 -9.95
N GLN A 49 2.92 4.31 -10.42
CA GLN A 49 3.46 5.67 -10.52
C GLN A 49 3.17 6.26 -11.90
N THR A 50 2.87 7.56 -11.92
CA THR A 50 2.66 8.35 -13.12
C THR A 50 3.01 9.83 -12.90
N GLY A 51 2.85 10.67 -13.92
CA GLY A 51 3.07 12.11 -13.85
C GLY A 51 1.79 12.93 -13.72
N GLY A 52 1.88 14.05 -13.00
CA GLY A 52 0.82 15.06 -12.94
C GLY A 52 1.36 16.48 -12.86
N VAL A 53 0.51 17.44 -13.22
CA VAL A 53 0.80 18.87 -13.18
C VAL A 53 -0.24 19.56 -12.31
N CYS A 54 0.22 20.27 -11.28
CA CYS A 54 -0.64 21.14 -10.49
C CYS A 54 -0.59 22.56 -11.04
N ARG A 55 -1.75 23.15 -11.31
CA ARG A 55 -1.90 24.55 -11.74
C ARG A 55 -3.09 25.16 -11.02
N ASP A 56 -2.89 26.33 -10.40
CA ASP A 56 -3.95 27.09 -9.72
C ASP A 56 -4.75 26.27 -8.68
N GLY A 57 -4.07 25.40 -7.93
CA GLY A 57 -4.70 24.54 -6.92
C GLY A 57 -5.50 23.36 -7.51
N CYS A 58 -5.28 23.04 -8.78
CA CYS A 58 -5.89 21.91 -9.47
C CYS A 58 -4.81 20.97 -10.00
N LEU A 59 -4.80 19.73 -9.52
CA LEU A 59 -3.86 18.71 -9.96
C LEU A 59 -4.47 17.91 -11.11
N THR A 60 -3.76 17.92 -12.24
CA THR A 60 -4.10 17.17 -13.46
C THR A 60 -3.11 16.03 -13.62
N VAL A 61 -3.57 14.80 -13.46
CA VAL A 61 -2.76 13.57 -13.52
C VAL A 61 -3.03 12.85 -14.83
N TYR A 62 -1.97 12.43 -15.51
CA TYR A 62 -2.06 11.75 -16.81
C TYR A 62 -1.78 10.27 -16.59
N VAL A 63 -2.62 9.38 -17.15
CA VAL A 63 -2.54 7.94 -16.93
C VAL A 63 -2.65 7.22 -18.26
N LYS A 64 -1.76 6.27 -18.54
CA LYS A 64 -1.86 5.43 -19.74
C LYS A 64 -3.11 4.57 -19.72
N GLU A 65 -3.63 4.21 -20.89
CA GLU A 65 -4.83 3.37 -21.00
C GLU A 65 -4.69 2.03 -20.24
N ALA A 66 -3.52 1.39 -20.32
CA ALA A 66 -3.24 0.13 -19.63
C ALA A 66 -3.29 0.25 -18.09
N ASP A 67 -2.91 1.41 -17.54
CA ASP A 67 -2.95 1.67 -16.10
C ASP A 67 -4.31 2.20 -15.66
N PHE A 68 -4.98 2.98 -16.50
CA PHE A 68 -6.35 3.45 -16.27
C PHE A 68 -7.32 2.28 -16.14
N ALA A 69 -7.15 1.22 -16.95
CA ALA A 69 -7.95 -0.01 -16.86
C ALA A 69 -7.84 -0.73 -15.50
N LYS A 70 -6.79 -0.47 -14.70
CA LYS A 70 -6.62 -1.02 -13.35
C LYS A 70 -7.43 -0.27 -12.30
N ILE A 71 -7.94 0.93 -12.62
CA ILE A 71 -8.76 1.73 -11.71
C ILE A 71 -10.19 1.17 -11.71
N LYS A 72 -10.55 0.42 -10.66
CA LYS A 72 -11.87 -0.24 -10.55
C LYS A 72 -12.91 0.57 -9.76
N GLY A 73 -12.64 1.84 -9.45
CA GLY A 73 -13.55 2.67 -8.65
C GLY A 73 -12.90 3.94 -8.12
N LYS A 74 -13.11 4.24 -6.83
CA LYS A 74 -12.53 5.42 -6.16
C LYS A 74 -11.03 5.25 -5.97
N ALA A 75 -10.24 5.66 -6.96
CA ALA A 75 -8.79 5.76 -6.82
C ALA A 75 -8.43 6.87 -5.81
N ILE A 76 -7.30 6.68 -5.15
CA ILE A 76 -6.67 7.71 -4.30
C ILE A 76 -5.38 8.14 -4.98
N LEU A 77 -5.18 9.43 -5.13
CA LEU A 77 -3.96 10.01 -5.68
C LEU A 77 -3.06 10.42 -4.52
N SER A 78 -1.86 9.86 -4.43
CA SER A 78 -0.87 10.23 -3.43
C SER A 78 0.24 11.04 -4.08
N VAL A 79 0.45 12.28 -3.62
CA VAL A 79 1.52 13.16 -4.08
C VAL A 79 2.33 13.64 -2.89
N ASP A 80 3.63 13.35 -2.86
CA ASP A 80 4.53 13.68 -1.74
C ASP A 80 3.98 13.27 -0.36
N GLY A 81 3.23 12.16 -0.30
CA GLY A 81 2.59 11.66 0.92
C GLY A 81 1.24 12.29 1.28
N SER A 82 0.76 13.27 0.51
CA SER A 82 -0.60 13.79 0.64
C SER A 82 -1.57 12.99 -0.21
N GLU A 83 -2.59 12.41 0.42
CA GLU A 83 -3.66 11.66 -0.25
C GLU A 83 -4.81 12.58 -0.68
N LEU A 84 -5.16 12.50 -1.96
CA LEU A 84 -6.24 13.24 -2.59
C LEU A 84 -7.25 12.24 -3.16
N SER A 85 -8.53 12.45 -2.83
CA SER A 85 -9.62 11.61 -3.33
C SER A 85 -10.05 12.06 -4.72
N LEU A 86 -10.07 11.12 -5.66
CA LEU A 86 -10.49 11.40 -7.03
C LEU A 86 -12.00 11.66 -7.08
N SER A 87 -12.38 12.79 -7.66
CA SER A 87 -13.78 13.23 -7.68
C SER A 87 -14.59 12.59 -8.80
N ASP A 88 -13.99 12.43 -9.98
CA ASP A 88 -14.65 11.84 -11.15
C ASP A 88 -13.65 11.19 -12.09
N LEU A 89 -14.09 10.16 -12.82
CA LEU A 89 -13.27 9.48 -13.81
C LEU A 89 -13.61 9.98 -15.22
N PRO A 90 -12.60 10.29 -16.04
CA PRO A 90 -12.82 10.73 -17.42
C PRO A 90 -13.47 9.63 -18.27
N GLY A 91 -14.39 10.03 -19.15
CA GLY A 91 -15.08 9.12 -20.08
C GLY A 91 -14.28 8.75 -21.33
N SER A 92 -13.25 9.52 -21.69
CA SER A 92 -12.46 9.30 -22.91
C SER A 92 -11.00 9.74 -22.72
N PRO A 93 -10.04 9.06 -23.38
CA PRO A 93 -8.65 9.47 -23.35
C PRO A 93 -8.41 10.72 -24.20
N VAL A 94 -7.32 11.42 -23.90
CA VAL A 94 -6.81 12.59 -24.60
C VAL A 94 -5.45 12.25 -25.18
N ARG A 95 -5.17 12.72 -26.40
CA ARG A 95 -3.88 12.54 -27.05
C ARG A 95 -2.89 13.58 -26.56
N LEU A 96 -1.71 13.15 -26.11
CA LEU A 96 -0.61 14.04 -25.75
C LEU A 96 -0.09 14.77 -26.98
N ASP A 97 0.08 16.08 -26.87
CA ASP A 97 0.69 16.90 -27.91
C ASP A 97 2.21 16.95 -27.80
N ASP A 98 2.88 17.46 -28.84
CA ASP A 98 4.33 17.64 -28.88
C ASP A 98 4.83 18.78 -27.97
N SER A 99 3.92 19.54 -27.36
CA SER A 99 4.25 20.62 -26.41
C SER A 99 4.25 20.16 -24.95
N ALA A 100 3.90 18.90 -24.69
CA ALA A 100 3.95 18.30 -23.38
C ALA A 100 5.37 18.36 -22.80
N ASP A 101 5.44 18.70 -21.51
CA ASP A 101 6.70 18.85 -20.80
C ASP A 101 7.51 17.53 -20.84
N PRO A 102 8.80 17.54 -21.24
CA PRO A 102 9.59 16.30 -21.36
C PRO A 102 9.73 15.53 -20.04
N TYR A 103 9.77 16.22 -18.90
CA TYR A 103 9.84 15.59 -17.60
C TYR A 103 8.50 14.95 -17.21
N LEU A 104 7.38 15.60 -17.54
CA LEU A 104 6.05 14.98 -17.41
C LEU A 104 5.93 13.70 -18.25
N LEU A 105 6.36 13.74 -19.52
CA LEU A 105 6.36 12.55 -20.40
C LEU A 105 7.19 11.41 -19.81
N HIS A 106 8.36 11.72 -19.24
CA HIS A 106 9.21 10.76 -18.55
C HIS A 106 8.49 10.11 -17.35
N LEU A 107 7.80 10.90 -16.52
CA LEU A 107 7.08 10.39 -15.35
C LEU A 107 5.89 9.49 -15.72
N ILE A 108 5.16 9.81 -16.79
CA ILE A 108 4.08 8.97 -17.31
C ILE A 108 4.68 7.73 -18.02
N GLY A 109 5.92 7.84 -18.50
CA GLY A 109 6.57 6.90 -19.40
C GLY A 109 5.92 6.87 -20.79
N ALA A 110 5.26 7.96 -21.20
CA ALA A 110 4.59 8.09 -22.49
C ALA A 110 5.40 8.99 -23.43
N SER A 111 5.08 8.94 -24.72
CA SER A 111 5.62 9.83 -25.73
C SER A 111 4.57 10.81 -26.24
N ALA A 112 5.00 11.90 -26.87
CA ALA A 112 4.08 12.75 -27.60
C ALA A 112 3.33 11.94 -28.67
N GLY A 113 2.03 12.18 -28.80
CA GLY A 113 1.14 11.44 -29.67
C GLY A 113 0.48 10.20 -29.05
N ASP A 114 0.90 9.76 -27.85
CA ASP A 114 0.25 8.69 -27.10
C ASP A 114 -1.10 9.15 -26.51
N TRP A 115 -1.99 8.19 -26.30
CA TRP A 115 -3.28 8.42 -25.66
C TRP A 115 -3.20 8.17 -24.15
N VAL A 116 -3.70 9.12 -23.37
CA VAL A 116 -3.71 9.07 -21.90
C VAL A 116 -5.05 9.56 -21.35
N TYR A 117 -5.49 8.97 -20.25
CA TYR A 117 -6.61 9.49 -19.47
C TYR A 117 -6.13 10.60 -18.54
N VAL A 118 -6.96 11.64 -18.42
CA VAL A 118 -6.65 12.82 -17.61
C VAL A 118 -7.56 12.83 -16.39
N LEU A 119 -6.98 12.70 -15.21
CA LEU A 119 -7.65 12.74 -13.92
C LEU A 119 -7.45 14.11 -13.31
N THR A 120 -8.51 14.72 -12.79
CA THR A 120 -8.45 16.05 -12.19
C THR A 120 -8.90 16.00 -10.74
N VAL A 121 -8.12 16.60 -9.85
CA VAL A 121 -8.44 16.68 -8.43
C VAL A 121 -8.12 18.07 -7.87
N ASP A 122 -8.97 18.52 -6.94
CA ASP A 122 -8.76 19.75 -6.19
C ASP A 122 -7.57 19.55 -5.23
N ALA A 123 -6.56 20.40 -5.38
CA ALA A 123 -5.29 20.35 -4.68
C ALA A 123 -4.91 21.77 -4.20
N LYS A 124 -5.85 22.46 -3.53
CA LYS A 124 -5.71 23.88 -3.13
C LYS A 124 -4.44 24.19 -2.35
N ASP A 125 -3.95 23.24 -1.56
CA ASP A 125 -2.78 23.41 -0.70
C ASP A 125 -1.46 23.02 -1.39
N MET A 126 -1.51 22.54 -2.63
CA MET A 126 -0.33 22.18 -3.41
C MET A 126 0.21 23.35 -4.23
N LYS A 127 1.54 23.47 -4.26
CA LYS A 127 2.23 24.41 -5.15
C LYS A 127 2.05 24.00 -6.60
N SER A 128 2.05 24.99 -7.51
CA SER A 128 2.07 24.70 -8.94
C SER A 128 3.40 24.09 -9.36
N GLY A 129 3.36 23.10 -10.24
CA GLY A 129 4.53 22.35 -10.69
C GLY A 129 4.18 20.97 -11.24
N THR A 130 5.21 20.26 -11.69
CA THR A 130 5.11 18.87 -12.16
C THR A 130 5.55 17.92 -11.05
N PHE A 131 4.73 16.91 -10.76
CA PHE A 131 4.93 15.98 -9.65
C PHE A 131 4.83 14.53 -10.11
N SER A 132 5.55 13.65 -9.42
CA SER A 132 5.29 12.22 -9.48
C SER A 132 4.07 11.89 -8.62
N VAL A 133 3.13 11.15 -9.19
CA VAL A 133 1.84 10.82 -8.58
C VAL A 133 1.74 9.30 -8.46
N SER A 134 1.45 8.82 -7.26
CA SER A 134 1.12 7.42 -7.04
C SER A 134 -0.39 7.25 -7.04
N VAL A 135 -0.92 6.49 -7.99
CA VAL A 135 -2.36 6.22 -8.08
C VAL A 135 -2.63 4.90 -7.36
N ILE A 136 -3.24 4.98 -6.18
CA ILE A 136 -3.66 3.83 -5.39
C ILE A 136 -5.00 3.36 -5.93
N THR A 137 -5.00 2.13 -6.47
CA THR A 137 -6.15 1.52 -7.14
C THR A 137 -6.93 0.59 -6.23
N GLU A 138 -6.23 -0.09 -5.33
CA GLU A 138 -6.79 -1.02 -4.37
C GLU A 138 -6.08 -0.84 -3.04
N ARG A 139 -6.85 -0.86 -1.96
CA ARG A 139 -6.40 -0.75 -0.58
C ARG A 139 -7.01 -1.91 0.20
N VAL A 140 -6.21 -2.90 0.55
CA VAL A 140 -6.68 -4.12 1.24
C VAL A 140 -5.95 -4.36 2.55
N LYS A 141 -6.61 -5.00 3.50
CA LYS A 141 -5.94 -5.43 4.74
C LYS A 141 -5.13 -6.69 4.45
N PRO A 142 -3.93 -6.86 5.03
CA PRO A 142 -3.12 -8.04 4.75
C PRO A 142 -3.81 -9.37 5.11
N LEU A 143 -4.69 -9.37 6.11
CA LEU A 143 -5.45 -10.57 6.50
C LEU A 143 -6.45 -11.01 5.41
N ASP A 144 -7.06 -10.07 4.68
CA ASP A 144 -7.97 -10.39 3.57
C ASP A 144 -7.23 -11.04 2.40
N PHE A 145 -5.95 -10.70 2.19
CA PHE A 145 -5.12 -11.30 1.15
C PHE A 145 -4.74 -12.76 1.44
N VAL A 146 -4.57 -13.13 2.72
CA VAL A 146 -4.19 -14.51 3.11
C VAL A 146 -5.40 -15.46 3.10
N LEU A 147 -6.61 -14.94 3.31
CA LEU A 147 -7.83 -15.74 3.43
C LEU A 147 -8.62 -15.90 2.11
N ASN A 148 -8.19 -15.25 1.02
CA ASN A 148 -8.83 -15.28 -0.29
C ASN A 148 -8.06 -16.15 -1.29
#